data_AF-A0A0R2TI38-F1
#
_entry.id   AF-A0A0R2TI38-F1
#
_cell.length_a   1.000
_cell.length_b   1.000
_cell.length_c   1.000
_cell.angle_alpha   90.00
_cell.angle_beta   90.00
_cell.angle_gamma   90.00
#
_symmetry.space_group_name_H-M   'P 1'
#
loop_
_entity.id
_entity.type
_entity.pdbx_description
1 polymer ?
#
loop_
_entity_poly.entity_id
_entity_poly.type
_entity_poly.pdbx_seq_one_letter_code
_entity_poly.pdbx_strand_id
1 'polypeptide(L)'
;MTPGLVISAPASGTGKTTVTLGLLAALRALGHKVAPFKCGPDYIDPAFHKAAAGQPSYNLDSWAMPQARLLEMVAEDQGADLHLAEGAMGLFDGVARPGETGIGASADIAALMGWPVLLVINVAGQAQSAAATALGFSKMRPNVHLAGVILNNVASPRHEALVRDGMAQHNITVFGALPKRPDISLPERHLGLVQAVESPDLAVQMARIGAFIAEHVDLLAVMAAASSRAKVPNIPSAKLPPPGARIALAQDAAFSFIYPHLLQEWRSEGATILPFSPLADQAPDESADCAWLPGGYPELHAGPLSAATHFRAGLLAFGRDKPVHGECGGYMAMGTSLIDKSGTAHPMVGLL
;
A
#
# COMPACT_ATOMS: atom_id res chain seq x y z
N MET A 1 11.26 4.84 -18.87
CA MET A 1 10.58 4.20 -17.73
C MET A 1 9.22 3.74 -18.19
N THR A 2 8.72 2.66 -17.60
CA THR A 2 7.34 2.20 -17.78
C THR A 2 6.35 3.33 -17.47
N PRO A 3 5.33 3.55 -18.31
CA PRO A 3 4.31 4.56 -18.06
C PRO A 3 3.52 4.21 -16.81
N GLY A 4 3.01 5.22 -16.10
CA GLY A 4 2.25 4.99 -14.89
C GLY A 4 1.13 5.99 -14.63
N LEU A 5 0.31 5.64 -13.65
CA LEU A 5 -0.74 6.48 -13.10
C LEU A 5 -0.69 6.45 -11.57
N VAL A 6 -1.06 7.57 -10.96
CA VAL A 6 -1.41 7.61 -9.54
C VAL A 6 -2.93 7.55 -9.40
N ILE A 7 -3.44 6.52 -8.75
CA ILE A 7 -4.84 6.40 -8.37
C ILE A 7 -5.02 7.16 -7.05
N SER A 8 -5.78 8.25 -7.07
CA SER A 8 -5.96 9.09 -5.88
C SER A 8 -7.40 9.53 -5.69
N ALA A 9 -7.68 10.29 -4.65
CA ALA A 9 -9.01 10.83 -4.37
C ALA A 9 -8.93 12.17 -3.61
N PRO A 10 -10.05 12.89 -3.48
CA PRO A 10 -10.09 14.10 -2.64
C PRO A 10 -9.92 13.84 -1.14
N ALA A 11 -10.26 12.63 -0.67
CA ALA A 11 -10.19 12.23 0.73
C ALA A 11 -10.16 10.69 0.88
N SER A 12 -9.86 10.22 2.09
CA SER A 12 -10.03 8.81 2.48
C SER A 12 -11.50 8.35 2.39
N GLY A 13 -11.74 7.04 2.27
CA GLY A 13 -13.10 6.47 2.25
C GLY A 13 -13.93 6.75 0.98
N THR A 14 -13.30 7.20 -0.10
CA THR A 14 -13.94 7.58 -1.36
C THR A 14 -13.99 6.46 -2.41
N GLY A 15 -13.47 5.27 -2.08
CA GLY A 15 -13.42 4.10 -2.97
C GLY A 15 -12.13 3.94 -3.77
N LYS A 16 -11.10 4.75 -3.47
CA LYS A 16 -9.76 4.68 -4.11
C LYS A 16 -9.21 3.25 -4.14
N THR A 17 -9.17 2.56 -3.00
CA THR A 17 -8.61 1.21 -2.88
C THR A 17 -9.38 0.18 -3.70
N THR A 18 -10.72 0.24 -3.69
CA THR A 18 -11.55 -0.63 -4.55
C THR A 18 -11.24 -0.41 -6.03
N VAL A 19 -11.08 0.85 -6.45
CA VAL A 19 -10.70 1.18 -7.83
C VAL A 19 -9.30 0.68 -8.16
N THR A 20 -8.30 0.90 -7.31
CA THR A 20 -6.94 0.39 -7.52
C THR A 20 -6.95 -1.13 -7.69
N LEU A 21 -7.54 -1.85 -6.73
CA LEU A 21 -7.56 -3.32 -6.75
C LEU A 21 -8.32 -3.85 -7.96
N GLY A 22 -9.43 -3.23 -8.33
CA GLY A 22 -10.18 -3.64 -9.50
C GLY A 22 -9.45 -3.36 -10.82
N LEU A 23 -8.75 -2.24 -10.94
CA LEU A 23 -7.88 -1.97 -12.09
C LEU A 23 -6.75 -3.00 -12.19
N LEU A 24 -6.07 -3.28 -11.07
CA LEU A 24 -5.01 -4.30 -11.01
C LEU A 24 -5.52 -5.68 -11.42
N ALA A 25 -6.66 -6.11 -10.85
CA ALA A 25 -7.24 -7.41 -11.15
C ALA A 25 -7.77 -7.50 -12.59
N ALA A 26 -8.44 -6.46 -13.10
CA ALA A 26 -9.00 -6.43 -14.44
C ALA A 26 -7.91 -6.45 -15.51
N LEU A 27 -6.88 -5.61 -15.37
CA LEU A 27 -5.77 -5.55 -16.32
C LEU A 27 -4.95 -6.84 -16.32
N ARG A 28 -4.74 -7.46 -15.15
CA ARG A 28 -4.12 -8.78 -15.06
C ARG A 28 -4.96 -9.84 -15.77
N ALA A 29 -6.29 -9.83 -15.62
CA ALA A 29 -7.17 -10.77 -16.30
C ALA A 29 -7.12 -10.63 -17.83
N LEU A 30 -6.80 -9.43 -18.33
CA LEU A 30 -6.53 -9.15 -19.75
C LEU A 30 -5.10 -9.49 -20.20
N GLY A 31 -4.25 -9.99 -19.29
CA GLY A 31 -2.88 -10.42 -19.59
C GLY A 31 -1.81 -9.34 -19.45
N HIS A 32 -2.15 -8.14 -18.97
CA HIS A 32 -1.17 -7.07 -18.75
C HIS A 32 -0.38 -7.29 -17.45
N LYS A 33 0.92 -7.01 -17.49
CA LYS A 33 1.80 -7.00 -16.31
C LYS A 33 1.78 -5.61 -15.68
N VAL A 34 1.04 -5.45 -14.58
CA VAL A 34 0.88 -4.15 -13.90
C VAL A 34 1.66 -4.15 -12.59
N ALA A 35 2.73 -3.35 -12.48
CA ALA A 35 3.47 -3.23 -11.22
C ALA A 35 2.71 -2.31 -10.25
N PRO A 36 2.28 -2.84 -9.09
CA PRO A 36 1.54 -2.04 -8.13
C PRO A 36 2.46 -1.33 -7.16
N PHE A 37 2.15 -0.07 -6.86
CA PHE A 37 2.83 0.71 -5.84
C PHE A 37 1.82 1.28 -4.84
N LYS A 38 2.30 1.58 -3.64
CA LYS A 38 1.52 2.29 -2.63
C LYS A 38 2.28 3.54 -2.21
N CYS A 39 1.69 4.71 -2.37
CA CYS A 39 2.26 5.94 -1.83
C CYS A 39 2.20 5.90 -0.30
N GLY A 40 3.32 6.27 0.35
CA GLY A 40 3.47 6.32 1.80
C GLY A 40 3.75 4.96 2.47
N PRO A 41 3.98 4.97 3.80
CA PRO A 41 4.38 3.80 4.58
C PRO A 41 3.16 2.97 5.01
N ASP A 42 2.73 2.03 4.16
CA ASP A 42 1.58 1.15 4.36
C ASP A 42 1.99 -0.32 4.21
N TYR A 43 1.32 -1.22 4.93
CA TYR A 43 1.59 -2.66 4.89
C TYR A 43 0.36 -3.49 4.50
N ILE A 44 -0.84 -2.91 4.65
CA ILE A 44 -2.10 -3.60 4.45
C ILE A 44 -2.42 -3.58 2.95
N ASP A 45 -2.46 -2.39 2.36
CA ASP A 45 -2.80 -2.22 0.94
C ASP A 45 -1.85 -2.98 0.01
N PRO A 46 -0.51 -2.96 0.21
CA PRO A 46 0.41 -3.77 -0.60
C PRO A 46 0.11 -5.28 -0.62
N ALA A 47 -0.45 -5.84 0.45
CA ALA A 47 -0.83 -7.25 0.48
C ALA A 47 -2.05 -7.52 -0.43
N PHE A 48 -3.02 -6.61 -0.45
CA PHE A 48 -4.15 -6.66 -1.38
C PHE A 48 -3.74 -6.40 -2.83
N HIS A 49 -2.85 -5.43 -3.05
CA HIS A 49 -2.25 -5.18 -4.36
C HIS A 49 -1.59 -6.45 -4.91
N LYS A 50 -0.83 -7.16 -4.08
CA LYS A 50 -0.18 -8.42 -4.47
C LYS A 50 -1.20 -9.47 -4.88
N ALA A 51 -2.31 -9.59 -4.15
CA ALA A 51 -3.37 -10.52 -4.52
C ALA A 51 -4.03 -10.15 -5.86
N ALA A 52 -4.31 -8.86 -6.08
CA ALA A 52 -4.91 -8.36 -7.32
C ALA A 52 -3.97 -8.49 -8.53
N ALA A 53 -2.76 -7.94 -8.42
CA ALA A 53 -1.77 -7.83 -9.50
C ALA A 53 -0.99 -9.14 -9.75
N GLY A 54 -0.91 -10.03 -8.76
CA GLY A 54 -0.13 -11.27 -8.85
C GLY A 54 1.37 -11.09 -8.66
N GLN A 55 1.84 -9.88 -8.32
CA GLN A 55 3.23 -9.56 -8.05
C GLN A 55 3.35 -8.61 -6.85
N PRO A 56 4.51 -8.56 -6.16
CA PRO A 56 4.70 -7.70 -4.99
C PRO A 56 4.36 -6.24 -5.25
N SER A 57 3.86 -5.55 -4.23
CA SER A 57 3.68 -4.10 -4.26
C SER A 57 4.66 -3.41 -3.34
N TYR A 58 5.26 -2.32 -3.82
CA TYR A 58 6.27 -1.56 -3.09
C TYR A 58 5.77 -0.19 -2.68
N ASN A 59 6.26 0.28 -1.54
CA ASN A 59 5.94 1.59 -1.02
C ASN A 59 6.80 2.65 -1.68
N LEU A 60 6.18 3.75 -2.09
CA LEU A 60 6.83 4.96 -2.57
C LEU A 60 6.55 6.06 -1.55
N ASP A 61 7.46 6.21 -0.59
CA ASP A 61 7.28 7.15 0.52
C ASP A 61 8.17 8.39 0.34
N SER A 62 7.59 9.49 -0.15
CA SER A 62 8.30 10.76 -0.30
C SER A 62 8.64 11.44 1.04
N TRP A 63 8.14 10.94 2.17
CA TRP A 63 8.47 11.47 3.49
C TRP A 63 9.83 10.96 3.98
N ALA A 64 10.09 9.65 3.84
CA ALA A 64 11.31 9.00 4.31
C ALA A 64 12.35 8.70 3.21
N MET A 65 11.93 8.49 1.96
CA MET A 65 12.81 7.98 0.91
C MET A 65 13.37 9.09 0.02
N PRO A 66 14.70 9.15 -0.18
CA PRO A 66 15.31 10.05 -1.15
C PRO A 66 14.75 9.83 -2.56
N GLN A 67 14.61 10.92 -3.32
CA GLN A 67 14.10 10.86 -4.70
C GLN A 67 14.87 9.85 -5.56
N ALA A 68 16.19 9.75 -5.37
CA ALA A 68 17.01 8.77 -6.05
C ALA A 68 16.55 7.33 -5.79
N ARG A 69 16.28 6.96 -4.54
CA ARG A 69 15.77 5.63 -4.18
C ARG A 69 14.41 5.37 -4.80
N LEU A 70 13.49 6.34 -4.73
CA LEU A 70 12.16 6.21 -5.35
C LEU A 70 12.26 5.93 -6.86
N LEU A 71 13.13 6.66 -7.56
CA LEU A 71 13.35 6.50 -8.99
C LEU A 71 14.03 5.17 -9.34
N GLU A 72 14.99 4.70 -8.52
CA GLU A 72 15.60 3.39 -8.65
C GLU A 72 14.57 2.26 -8.47
N MET A 73 13.75 2.31 -7.41
CA MET A 73 12.72 1.30 -7.13
C MET A 73 11.74 1.13 -8.31
N VAL A 74 11.33 2.25 -8.90
CA VAL A 74 10.43 2.24 -10.06
C VAL A 74 11.13 1.72 -11.33
N ALA A 75 12.45 1.88 -11.45
CA ALA A 75 13.19 1.38 -12.61
C ALA A 75 13.52 -0.12 -12.53
N GLU A 76 13.45 -0.72 -11.35
CA GLU A 76 13.68 -2.15 -11.10
C GLU A 76 12.44 -3.04 -11.37
N ASP A 77 11.42 -2.50 -12.06
CA ASP A 77 10.04 -3.00 -12.24
C ASP A 77 9.82 -4.36 -12.93
N GLN A 78 10.88 -5.13 -13.18
CA GLN A 78 10.83 -6.47 -13.80
C GLN A 78 10.06 -6.52 -15.14
N GLY A 79 10.02 -5.40 -15.90
CA GLY A 79 9.43 -5.36 -17.24
C GLY A 79 7.90 -5.32 -17.24
N ALA A 80 7.34 -4.45 -16.39
CA ALA A 80 5.91 -4.18 -16.37
C ALA A 80 5.46 -3.39 -17.62
N ASP A 81 4.18 -3.56 -18.01
CA ASP A 81 3.54 -2.79 -19.06
C ASP A 81 3.02 -1.44 -18.54
N LEU A 82 2.68 -1.39 -17.24
CA LEU A 82 2.05 -0.25 -16.58
C LEU A 82 2.39 -0.21 -15.10
N HIS A 83 2.59 1.00 -14.57
CA HIS A 83 2.66 1.26 -13.13
C HIS A 83 1.35 1.84 -12.61
N LEU A 84 0.81 1.26 -11.53
CA LEU A 84 -0.32 1.82 -10.81
C LEU A 84 0.07 2.08 -9.36
N ALA A 85 0.12 3.34 -8.97
CA ALA A 85 0.41 3.75 -7.61
C ALA A 85 -0.86 4.21 -6.89
N GLU A 86 -1.28 3.49 -5.85
CA GLU A 86 -2.36 3.96 -4.99
C GLU A 86 -1.88 5.07 -4.05
N GLY A 87 -2.58 6.20 -4.04
CA GLY A 87 -2.32 7.30 -3.11
C GLY A 87 -2.52 6.91 -1.63
N ALA A 88 -1.90 7.64 -0.72
CA ALA A 88 -2.33 7.72 0.68
C ALA A 88 -3.33 8.87 0.83
N MET A 89 -4.31 8.71 1.74
CA MET A 89 -5.29 9.76 2.08
C MET A 89 -5.91 10.42 0.82
N GLY A 90 -6.00 11.76 0.79
CA GLY A 90 -6.25 12.55 -0.41
C GLY A 90 -4.96 12.93 -1.17
N LEU A 91 -5.09 13.30 -2.45
CA LEU A 91 -3.95 13.52 -3.35
C LEU A 91 -2.86 14.45 -2.80
N PHE A 92 -3.27 15.57 -2.19
CA PHE A 92 -2.37 16.60 -1.68
C PHE A 92 -2.13 16.51 -0.17
N ASP A 93 -2.70 15.50 0.49
CA ASP A 93 -2.59 15.36 1.93
C ASP A 93 -1.24 14.74 2.27
N GLY A 94 -0.48 15.44 3.11
CA GLY A 94 0.77 14.99 3.70
C GLY A 94 0.91 15.55 5.11
N VAL A 95 2.02 15.24 5.77
CA VAL A 95 2.29 15.79 7.11
C VAL A 95 2.69 17.26 7.05
N ALA A 96 2.38 18.01 8.10
CA ALA A 96 2.63 19.46 8.14
C ALA A 96 4.12 19.82 8.18
N ARG A 97 4.99 18.92 8.66
CA ARG A 97 6.44 19.11 8.69
C ARG A 97 7.09 18.08 7.79
N PRO A 98 8.04 18.48 6.93
CA PRO A 98 8.77 17.52 6.13
C PRO A 98 9.51 16.54 7.05
N GLY A 99 9.57 15.28 6.63
CA GLY A 99 10.43 14.27 7.18
C GLY A 99 11.85 14.43 6.67
N GLU A 100 12.49 13.31 6.37
CA GLU A 100 13.83 13.30 5.79
C GLU A 100 13.83 13.98 4.41
N THR A 101 12.79 13.76 3.60
CA THR A 101 12.84 14.11 2.17
C THR A 101 11.65 14.91 1.65
N GLY A 102 10.54 14.94 2.38
CA GLY A 102 9.30 15.56 1.91
C GLY A 102 8.16 15.40 2.90
N ILE A 103 6.93 15.66 2.44
CA ILE A 103 5.73 15.65 3.30
C ILE A 103 4.91 14.37 3.18
N GLY A 104 5.30 13.43 2.32
CA GLY A 104 4.60 12.15 2.15
C GLY A 104 3.31 12.23 1.33
N ALA A 105 3.08 13.32 0.59
CA ALA A 105 1.86 13.47 -0.20
C ALA A 105 1.92 12.65 -1.48
N SER A 106 0.79 12.04 -1.88
CA SER A 106 0.70 11.28 -3.15
C SER A 106 1.05 12.14 -4.38
N ALA A 107 0.77 13.45 -4.30
CA ALA A 107 1.16 14.44 -5.29
C ALA A 107 2.67 14.57 -5.50
N ASP A 108 3.49 14.28 -4.48
CA ASP A 108 4.96 14.31 -4.61
C ASP A 108 5.43 13.17 -5.51
N ILE A 109 4.84 11.98 -5.36
CA ILE A 109 5.12 10.83 -6.23
C ILE A 109 4.63 11.10 -7.65
N ALA A 110 3.41 11.63 -7.82
CA ALA A 110 2.88 11.99 -9.14
C ALA A 110 3.81 12.97 -9.87
N ALA A 111 4.26 14.03 -9.17
CA ALA A 111 5.16 15.03 -9.71
C ALA A 111 6.55 14.46 -10.03
N LEU A 112 7.13 13.66 -9.12
CA LEU A 112 8.46 13.07 -9.29
C LEU A 112 8.49 12.10 -10.48
N MET A 113 7.48 11.25 -10.59
CA MET A 113 7.41 10.23 -11.64
C MET A 113 6.93 10.79 -12.99
N GLY A 114 6.26 11.95 -12.96
CA GLY A 114 5.49 12.47 -14.07
C GLY A 114 4.29 11.59 -14.42
N TRP A 115 3.79 10.82 -13.45
CA TRP A 115 2.62 9.97 -13.59
C TRP A 115 1.35 10.82 -13.48
N PRO A 116 0.47 10.81 -14.50
CA PRO A 116 -0.82 11.47 -14.39
C PRO A 116 -1.69 10.87 -13.28
N VAL A 117 -2.56 11.69 -12.70
CA VAL A 117 -3.46 11.29 -11.63
C VAL A 117 -4.80 10.85 -12.22
N LEU A 118 -5.26 9.66 -11.85
CA LEU A 118 -6.63 9.22 -12.03
C LEU A 118 -7.38 9.45 -10.71
N LEU A 119 -8.26 10.46 -10.69
CA LEU A 119 -8.92 10.90 -9.46
C LEU A 119 -10.28 10.21 -9.29
N VAL A 120 -10.43 9.45 -8.22
CA VAL A 120 -11.70 8.81 -7.82
C VAL A 120 -12.54 9.81 -7.05
N ILE A 121 -13.70 10.17 -7.59
CA ILE A 121 -14.62 11.14 -6.98
C ILE A 121 -15.89 10.41 -6.57
N ASN A 122 -16.20 10.42 -5.28
CA ASN A 122 -17.51 9.99 -4.80
C ASN A 122 -18.57 11.03 -5.18
N VAL A 123 -19.46 10.71 -6.10
CA VAL A 123 -20.50 11.64 -6.61
C VAL A 123 -21.83 11.52 -5.90
N ALA A 124 -21.93 10.72 -4.83
CA ALA A 124 -23.15 10.62 -4.05
C ALA A 124 -23.62 12.01 -3.58
N GLY A 125 -24.85 12.38 -3.91
CA GLY A 125 -25.45 13.66 -3.51
C GLY A 125 -24.97 14.89 -4.29
N GLN A 126 -24.22 14.72 -5.38
CA GLN A 126 -23.76 15.83 -6.23
C GLN A 126 -23.89 15.48 -7.71
N ALA A 127 -24.18 16.47 -8.56
CA ALA A 127 -24.22 16.33 -10.01
C ALA A 127 -23.05 17.10 -10.65
N GLN A 128 -23.33 18.14 -11.44
CA GLN A 128 -22.31 18.98 -12.08
C GLN A 128 -21.28 19.55 -11.10
N SER A 129 -21.66 19.81 -9.84
CA SER A 129 -20.75 20.32 -8.80
C SER A 129 -19.53 19.44 -8.56
N ALA A 130 -19.59 18.13 -8.86
CA ALA A 130 -18.45 17.24 -8.80
C ALA A 130 -17.28 17.70 -9.70
N ALA A 131 -17.59 18.40 -10.80
CA ALA A 131 -16.59 18.94 -11.70
C ALA A 131 -15.80 20.10 -11.08
N ALA A 132 -16.37 20.86 -10.14
CA ALA A 132 -15.64 21.90 -9.41
C ALA A 132 -14.51 21.28 -8.56
N THR A 133 -14.77 20.13 -7.93
CA THR A 133 -13.75 19.36 -7.22
C THR A 133 -12.65 18.91 -8.18
N ALA A 134 -12.99 18.24 -9.28
CA ALA A 134 -12.02 17.77 -10.25
C ALA A 134 -11.16 18.91 -10.83
N LEU A 135 -11.79 20.06 -11.13
CA LEU A 135 -11.12 21.26 -11.62
C LEU A 135 -10.19 21.89 -10.57
N GLY A 136 -10.60 21.89 -9.30
CA GLY A 136 -9.74 22.34 -8.21
C GLY A 136 -8.47 21.50 -8.13
N PHE A 137 -8.61 20.17 -8.12
CA PHE A 137 -7.48 19.25 -8.07
C PHE A 137 -6.58 19.35 -9.31
N SER A 138 -7.13 19.60 -10.51
CA SER A 138 -6.32 19.77 -11.72
C SER A 138 -5.51 21.05 -11.76
N LYS A 139 -5.90 22.08 -10.98
CA LYS A 139 -5.24 23.39 -10.94
C LYS A 139 -4.40 23.63 -9.69
N MET A 140 -4.59 22.83 -8.64
CA MET A 140 -4.00 23.09 -7.32
C MET A 140 -2.47 23.08 -7.32
N ARG A 141 -1.84 22.22 -8.12
CA ARG A 141 -0.38 22.11 -8.20
C ARG A 141 0.09 21.99 -9.66
N PRO A 142 0.85 22.98 -10.21
CA PRO A 142 1.17 23.03 -11.65
C PRO A 142 1.95 21.84 -12.23
N ASN A 143 2.76 21.16 -11.41
CA ASN A 143 3.55 20.01 -11.83
C ASN A 143 2.87 18.66 -11.56
N VAL A 144 1.59 18.67 -11.18
CA VAL A 144 0.75 17.46 -11.08
C VAL A 144 -0.32 17.53 -12.16
N HIS A 145 -0.41 16.49 -12.96
CA HIS A 145 -1.31 16.45 -14.11
C HIS A 145 -2.47 15.50 -13.84
N LEU A 146 -3.70 15.97 -13.99
CA LEU A 146 -4.89 15.12 -13.93
C LEU A 146 -5.10 14.45 -15.29
N ALA A 147 -5.08 13.11 -15.33
CA ALA A 147 -5.50 12.35 -16.52
C ALA A 147 -7.02 12.46 -16.72
N GLY A 148 -7.76 12.41 -15.62
CA GLY A 148 -9.22 12.46 -15.59
C GLY A 148 -9.76 11.81 -14.32
N VAL A 149 -11.01 11.37 -14.35
CA VAL A 149 -11.73 10.90 -13.18
C VAL A 149 -12.41 9.55 -13.38
N ILE A 150 -12.60 8.83 -12.28
CA ILE A 150 -13.59 7.75 -12.14
C ILE A 150 -14.66 8.22 -11.16
N LEU A 151 -15.92 8.17 -11.58
CA LEU A 151 -17.05 8.55 -10.74
C LEU A 151 -17.47 7.35 -9.88
N ASN A 152 -17.52 7.52 -8.56
CA ASN A 152 -17.95 6.48 -7.63
C ASN A 152 -19.31 6.80 -7.01
N ASN A 153 -20.10 5.78 -6.67
CA ASN A 153 -21.46 5.89 -6.13
C ASN A 153 -22.45 6.64 -7.05
N VAL A 154 -22.39 6.35 -8.35
CA VAL A 154 -23.37 6.84 -9.32
C VAL A 154 -24.74 6.19 -9.02
N ALA A 155 -25.80 7.01 -9.05
CA ALA A 155 -27.13 6.60 -8.58
C ALA A 155 -28.05 6.11 -9.71
N SER A 156 -27.85 6.59 -10.93
CA SER A 156 -28.65 6.23 -12.11
C SER A 156 -27.98 6.74 -13.40
N PRO A 157 -28.38 6.26 -14.58
CA PRO A 157 -27.89 6.80 -15.86
C PRO A 157 -28.13 8.30 -16.03
N ARG A 158 -29.26 8.82 -15.52
CA ARG A 158 -29.53 10.27 -15.52
C ARG A 158 -28.53 11.03 -14.64
N HIS A 159 -28.22 10.49 -13.47
CA HIS A 159 -27.23 11.10 -12.58
C HIS A 159 -25.84 11.11 -13.25
N GLU A 160 -25.43 9.99 -13.86
CA GLU A 160 -24.18 9.92 -14.61
C GLU A 160 -24.09 10.99 -15.71
N ALA A 161 -25.13 11.15 -16.51
CA ALA A 161 -25.18 12.12 -17.61
C ALA A 161 -24.95 13.56 -17.11
N LEU A 162 -25.57 13.93 -15.98
CA LEU A 162 -25.40 15.26 -15.39
C LEU A 162 -23.98 15.49 -14.87
N VAL A 163 -23.35 14.48 -14.25
CA VAL A 163 -21.96 14.60 -13.80
C VAL A 163 -21.01 14.70 -14.99
N ARG A 164 -21.20 13.87 -16.03
CA ARG A 164 -20.39 13.91 -17.26
C ARG A 164 -20.50 15.26 -17.98
N ASP A 165 -21.70 15.85 -18.04
CA ASP A 165 -21.89 17.19 -18.60
C ASP A 165 -21.05 18.25 -17.86
N GLY A 166 -21.08 18.25 -16.53
CA GLY A 166 -20.23 19.15 -15.74
C GLY A 166 -18.73 18.95 -15.98
N MET A 167 -18.28 17.70 -16.09
CA MET A 167 -16.86 17.39 -16.38
C MET A 167 -16.46 17.85 -17.78
N ALA A 168 -17.32 17.65 -18.78
CA ALA A 168 -17.07 18.03 -20.17
C ALA A 168 -16.91 19.55 -20.35
N GLN A 169 -17.68 20.37 -19.62
CA GLN A 169 -17.56 21.84 -19.63
C GLN A 169 -16.17 22.34 -19.18
N HIS A 170 -15.41 21.50 -18.49
CA HIS A 170 -14.06 21.79 -18.02
C HIS A 170 -12.98 20.91 -18.66
N ASN A 171 -13.30 20.20 -19.75
CA ASN A 171 -12.40 19.29 -20.46
C ASN A 171 -11.81 18.19 -19.55
N ILE A 172 -12.59 17.69 -18.61
CA ILE A 172 -12.17 16.61 -17.70
C ILE A 172 -12.70 15.29 -18.23
N THR A 173 -11.78 14.40 -18.60
CA THR A 173 -12.10 13.06 -19.07
C THR A 173 -12.71 12.22 -17.94
N VAL A 174 -13.82 11.54 -18.23
CA VAL A 174 -14.44 10.56 -17.32
C VAL A 174 -14.21 9.16 -17.86
N PHE A 175 -13.29 8.42 -17.24
CA PHE A 175 -12.89 7.07 -17.66
C PHE A 175 -13.89 5.99 -17.26
N GLY A 176 -14.73 6.25 -16.27
CA GLY A 176 -15.71 5.27 -15.81
C GLY A 176 -16.67 5.81 -14.77
N ALA A 177 -17.76 5.09 -14.58
CA ALA A 177 -18.85 5.45 -13.68
C ALA A 177 -19.34 4.22 -12.93
N LEU A 178 -19.01 4.15 -11.65
CA LEU A 178 -19.29 3.00 -10.79
C LEU A 178 -20.63 3.21 -10.10
N PRO A 179 -21.64 2.34 -10.31
CA PRO A 179 -22.87 2.39 -9.56
C PRO A 179 -22.62 2.02 -8.09
N LYS A 180 -23.50 2.48 -7.21
CA LYS A 180 -23.45 2.09 -5.79
C LYS A 180 -23.73 0.59 -5.63
N ARG A 181 -22.71 -0.19 -5.25
CA ARG A 181 -22.78 -1.65 -5.04
C ARG A 181 -22.23 -2.02 -3.66
N PRO A 182 -23.09 -2.20 -2.64
CA PRO A 182 -22.66 -2.56 -1.28
C PRO A 182 -21.93 -3.92 -1.20
N ASP A 183 -22.17 -4.80 -2.17
CA ASP A 183 -21.57 -6.14 -2.29
C ASP A 183 -20.12 -6.12 -2.83
N ILE A 184 -19.64 -4.97 -3.30
CA ILE A 184 -18.28 -4.77 -3.85
C ILE A 184 -17.33 -4.09 -2.82
N SER A 185 -17.77 -3.88 -1.58
CA SER A 185 -16.91 -3.34 -0.53
C SER A 185 -15.89 -4.37 -0.03
N LEU A 186 -14.71 -3.89 0.34
CA LEU A 186 -13.72 -4.68 1.08
C LEU A 186 -14.09 -4.64 2.57
N PRO A 187 -13.90 -5.74 3.32
CA PRO A 187 -14.15 -5.74 4.75
C PRO A 187 -13.15 -4.82 5.48
N GLU A 188 -13.69 -3.84 6.20
CA GLU A 188 -12.92 -2.88 7.01
C GLU A 188 -12.74 -3.38 8.48
N ARG A 189 -11.64 -2.98 9.11
CA ARG A 189 -11.27 -3.10 10.53
C ARG A 189 -10.98 -1.70 11.09
N HIS A 190 -10.79 -1.61 12.41
CA HIS A 190 -10.56 -0.35 13.13
C HIS A 190 -9.35 0.47 12.64
N LEU A 191 -8.40 -0.13 11.92
CA LEU A 191 -7.17 0.51 11.40
C LEU A 191 -6.91 0.23 9.90
N GLY A 192 -7.95 -0.06 9.10
CA GLY A 192 -7.79 -0.37 7.68
C GLY A 192 -8.47 -1.68 7.31
N LEU A 193 -8.07 -2.33 6.22
CA LEU A 193 -8.68 -3.59 5.77
C LEU A 193 -8.33 -4.78 6.68
N VAL A 194 -9.16 -5.82 6.70
CA VAL A 194 -8.78 -7.16 7.22
C VAL A 194 -7.49 -7.61 6.53
N GLN A 195 -6.55 -8.28 7.20
CA GLN A 195 -5.31 -8.66 6.49
C GLN A 195 -5.63 -9.65 5.37
N ALA A 196 -4.98 -9.46 4.22
CA ALA A 196 -5.12 -10.35 3.06
C ALA A 196 -4.86 -11.83 3.43
N VAL A 197 -3.92 -12.08 4.35
CA VAL A 197 -3.54 -13.42 4.84
C VAL A 197 -4.69 -14.14 5.55
N GLU A 198 -5.66 -13.39 6.08
CA GLU A 198 -6.80 -13.93 6.83
C GLU A 198 -8.03 -14.20 5.95
N SER A 199 -7.96 -13.91 4.64
CA SER A 199 -9.11 -14.01 3.73
C SER A 199 -8.98 -15.20 2.76
N PRO A 200 -9.58 -16.37 3.06
CA PRO A 200 -9.52 -17.54 2.18
C PRO A 200 -10.19 -17.28 0.82
N ASP A 201 -11.14 -16.35 0.75
CA ASP A 201 -11.88 -15.99 -0.47
C ASP A 201 -11.28 -14.81 -1.24
N LEU A 202 -10.07 -14.35 -0.88
CA LEU A 202 -9.48 -13.13 -1.44
C LEU A 202 -9.38 -13.16 -2.97
N ALA A 203 -9.00 -14.29 -3.55
CA ALA A 203 -8.90 -14.44 -5.01
C ALA A 203 -10.26 -14.26 -5.70
N VAL A 204 -11.34 -14.82 -5.11
CA VAL A 204 -12.72 -14.67 -5.61
C VAL A 204 -13.17 -13.22 -5.50
N GLN A 205 -12.83 -12.55 -4.39
CA GLN A 205 -13.12 -11.13 -4.21
C GLN A 205 -12.38 -10.26 -5.24
N MET A 206 -11.09 -10.49 -5.48
CA MET A 206 -10.33 -9.76 -6.50
C MET A 206 -10.91 -9.95 -7.89
N ALA A 207 -11.30 -11.18 -8.26
CA ALA A 207 -11.96 -11.45 -9.54
C ALA A 207 -13.29 -10.70 -9.68
N ARG A 208 -14.10 -10.66 -8.61
CA ARG A 208 -15.38 -9.92 -8.59
C ARG A 208 -15.18 -8.41 -8.73
N ILE A 209 -14.23 -7.83 -7.98
CA ILE A 209 -13.92 -6.40 -8.06
C ILE A 209 -13.34 -6.05 -9.44
N GLY A 210 -12.46 -6.89 -9.98
CA GLY A 210 -11.91 -6.74 -11.33
C GLY A 210 -12.99 -6.75 -12.42
N ALA A 211 -13.91 -7.72 -12.38
CA ALA A 211 -15.03 -7.78 -13.32
C ALA A 211 -15.93 -6.54 -13.23
N PHE A 212 -16.22 -6.07 -12.01
CA PHE A 212 -16.99 -4.85 -11.80
C PHE A 212 -16.32 -3.61 -12.41
N ILE A 213 -15.00 -3.45 -12.22
CA ILE A 213 -14.26 -2.34 -12.84
C ILE A 213 -14.21 -2.50 -14.36
N ALA A 214 -13.98 -3.69 -14.90
CA ALA A 214 -13.94 -3.94 -16.34
C ALA A 214 -15.27 -3.63 -17.04
N GLU A 215 -16.41 -3.81 -16.36
CA GLU A 215 -17.74 -3.49 -16.89
C GLU A 215 -18.00 -1.97 -16.96
N HIS A 216 -17.43 -1.20 -16.03
CA HIS A 216 -17.82 0.20 -15.80
C HIS A 216 -16.73 1.24 -16.09
N VAL A 217 -15.50 0.80 -16.42
CA VAL A 217 -14.34 1.65 -16.68
C VAL A 217 -13.73 1.27 -18.03
N ASP A 218 -13.45 2.27 -18.86
CA ASP A 218 -12.71 2.11 -20.11
C ASP A 218 -11.22 1.86 -19.79
N LEU A 219 -10.86 0.58 -19.65
CA LEU A 219 -9.51 0.16 -19.28
C LEU A 219 -8.46 0.55 -20.32
N LEU A 220 -8.81 0.52 -21.61
CA LEU A 220 -7.90 0.91 -22.68
C LEU A 220 -7.60 2.40 -22.63
N ALA A 221 -8.63 3.24 -22.42
CA ALA A 221 -8.44 4.67 -22.23
C ALA A 221 -7.62 4.99 -20.97
N VAL A 222 -7.85 4.26 -19.87
CA VAL A 222 -7.03 4.40 -18.65
C VAL A 222 -5.56 4.09 -18.95
N MET A 223 -5.27 2.96 -19.59
CA MET A 223 -3.89 2.61 -19.96
C MET A 223 -3.26 3.65 -20.90
N ALA A 224 -4.02 4.13 -21.89
CA ALA A 224 -3.53 5.15 -22.84
C ALA A 224 -3.24 6.51 -22.19
N ALA A 225 -3.88 6.81 -21.05
CA ALA A 225 -3.62 8.02 -20.28
C ALA A 225 -2.34 7.94 -19.43
N ALA A 226 -1.78 6.74 -19.25
CA ALA A 226 -0.56 6.57 -18.49
C ALA A 226 0.64 7.18 -19.23
N SER A 227 1.53 7.82 -18.48
CA SER A 227 2.79 8.34 -19.02
C SER A 227 3.83 8.38 -17.92
N SER A 228 5.09 8.62 -18.28
CA SER A 228 6.16 8.87 -17.31
C SER A 228 7.09 9.94 -17.88
N ARG A 229 7.59 10.82 -17.02
CA ARG A 229 8.63 11.80 -17.36
C ARG A 229 9.90 11.63 -16.53
N ALA A 230 9.91 10.65 -15.65
CA ALA A 230 11.01 10.41 -14.74
C ALA A 230 12.23 9.83 -15.44
N LYS A 231 13.39 10.22 -14.92
CA LYS A 231 14.70 9.75 -15.36
C LYS A 231 15.42 9.20 -14.14
N VAL A 232 16.01 8.01 -14.28
CA VAL A 232 16.84 7.43 -13.22
C VAL A 232 18.13 8.25 -13.20
N PRO A 233 18.49 8.89 -12.07
CA PRO A 233 19.76 9.57 -11.97
C PRO A 233 20.89 8.55 -12.04
N ASN A 234 21.97 8.88 -12.76
CA ASN A 234 23.18 8.05 -12.78
C ASN A 234 24.04 8.39 -11.55
N ILE A 235 23.58 7.97 -10.37
CA ILE A 235 24.24 8.17 -9.09
C ILE A 235 24.35 6.83 -8.33
N PRO A 236 25.25 6.70 -7.35
CA PRO A 236 25.35 5.50 -6.53
C PRO A 236 24.01 5.16 -5.87
N SER A 237 23.70 3.87 -5.78
CA SER A 237 22.41 3.40 -5.27
C SER A 237 22.17 3.88 -3.84
N ALA A 238 20.95 4.35 -3.58
CA ALA A 238 20.50 4.80 -2.26
C ALA A 238 19.79 3.68 -1.46
N LYS A 239 20.12 2.40 -1.73
CA LYS A 239 19.59 1.23 -1.02
C LYS A 239 20.04 1.21 0.45
N LEU A 240 19.18 0.67 1.31
CA LEU A 240 19.53 0.50 2.72
C LEU A 240 20.34 -0.80 2.90
N PRO A 241 21.51 -0.74 3.56
CA PRO A 241 22.28 -1.95 3.83
C PRO A 241 21.50 -2.86 4.77
N PRO A 242 21.67 -4.19 4.66
CA PRO A 242 21.05 -5.12 5.59
C PRO A 242 21.59 -4.93 7.02
N PRO A 243 20.75 -5.08 8.06
CA PRO A 243 21.19 -4.96 9.46
C PRO A 243 22.11 -6.10 9.93
N GLY A 244 22.28 -7.14 9.12
CA GLY A 244 23.17 -8.28 9.37
C GLY A 244 23.23 -9.20 8.14
N ALA A 245 24.21 -10.10 8.11
CA ALA A 245 24.30 -11.09 7.03
C ALA A 245 23.23 -12.19 7.18
N ARG A 246 22.81 -12.49 8.40
CA ARG A 246 21.74 -13.44 8.74
C ARG A 246 20.72 -12.76 9.64
N ILE A 247 19.48 -12.62 9.18
CA ILE A 247 18.43 -11.86 9.86
C ILE A 247 17.34 -12.82 10.29
N ALA A 248 17.17 -13.03 11.60
CA ALA A 248 16.01 -13.76 12.12
C ALA A 248 14.78 -12.84 12.05
N LEU A 249 13.81 -13.17 11.20
CA LEU A 249 12.63 -12.34 10.96
C LEU A 249 11.39 -13.02 11.55
N ALA A 250 10.75 -12.38 12.53
CA ALA A 250 9.46 -12.86 13.00
C ALA A 250 8.43 -12.69 11.87
N GLN A 251 7.74 -13.77 11.51
CA GLN A 251 6.82 -13.79 10.38
C GLN A 251 5.67 -14.78 10.62
N ASP A 252 4.52 -14.25 11.02
CA ASP A 252 3.25 -14.96 11.14
C ASP A 252 2.07 -13.96 11.20
N ALA A 253 0.88 -14.41 11.61
CA ALA A 253 -0.31 -13.55 11.69
C ALA A 253 -0.17 -12.37 12.68
N ALA A 254 0.66 -12.50 13.72
CA ALA A 254 0.92 -11.42 14.66
C ALA A 254 2.00 -10.44 14.17
N PHE A 255 2.89 -10.89 13.28
CA PHE A 255 4.05 -10.16 12.77
C PHE A 255 4.10 -10.19 11.24
N SER A 256 3.17 -9.48 10.59
CA SER A 256 2.96 -9.55 9.15
C SER A 256 3.27 -8.25 8.39
N PHE A 257 3.56 -7.15 9.09
CA PHE A 257 3.79 -5.83 8.47
C PHE A 257 5.24 -5.70 7.99
N ILE A 258 5.53 -6.33 6.86
CA ILE A 258 6.86 -6.39 6.28
C ILE A 258 6.87 -5.63 4.96
N TYR A 259 7.83 -4.72 4.80
CA TYR A 259 8.07 -4.03 3.54
C TYR A 259 8.78 -4.94 2.53
N PRO A 260 8.13 -5.33 1.42
CA PRO A 260 8.74 -6.29 0.48
C PRO A 260 10.01 -5.76 -0.20
N HIS A 261 10.08 -4.43 -0.41
CA HIS A 261 11.25 -3.79 -1.02
C HIS A 261 12.50 -3.90 -0.15
N LEU A 262 12.38 -3.73 1.19
CA LEU A 262 13.50 -3.92 2.11
C LEU A 262 14.04 -5.35 2.06
N LEU A 263 13.15 -6.35 2.10
CA LEU A 263 13.58 -7.75 2.02
C LEU A 263 14.25 -8.08 0.68
N GLN A 264 13.78 -7.51 -0.43
CA GLN A 264 14.42 -7.70 -1.72
C GLN A 264 15.81 -7.06 -1.76
N GLU A 265 15.94 -5.83 -1.26
CA GLU A 265 17.20 -5.09 -1.20
C GLU A 265 18.22 -5.85 -0.34
N TRP A 266 17.85 -6.25 0.87
CA TRP A 266 18.73 -7.00 1.76
C TRP A 266 19.21 -8.31 1.15
N ARG A 267 18.33 -9.06 0.48
CA ARG A 267 18.72 -10.28 -0.25
C ARG A 267 19.65 -9.98 -1.41
N SER A 268 19.44 -8.87 -2.14
CA SER A 268 20.31 -8.47 -3.24
C SER A 268 21.72 -8.08 -2.77
N GLU A 269 21.85 -7.62 -1.53
CA GLU A 269 23.12 -7.35 -0.84
C GLU A 269 23.71 -8.59 -0.13
N GLY A 270 23.13 -9.78 -0.36
CA GLY A 270 23.65 -11.05 0.14
C GLY A 270 23.14 -11.47 1.53
N ALA A 271 22.20 -10.74 2.13
CA ALA A 271 21.63 -11.14 3.41
C ALA A 271 20.71 -12.37 3.29
N THR A 272 20.79 -13.26 4.28
CA THR A 272 19.92 -14.41 4.45
C THR A 272 18.81 -14.08 5.44
N ILE A 273 17.55 -14.21 5.00
CA ILE A 273 16.37 -14.04 5.87
C ILE A 273 15.98 -15.41 6.43
N LEU A 274 15.96 -15.52 7.76
CA LEU A 274 15.62 -16.72 8.52
C LEU A 274 14.25 -16.48 9.20
N PRO A 275 13.13 -16.82 8.53
CA PRO A 275 11.81 -16.61 9.11
C PRO A 275 11.58 -17.55 10.29
N PHE A 276 10.92 -17.06 11.34
CA PHE A 276 10.42 -17.87 12.46
C PHE A 276 9.04 -17.35 12.88
N SER A 277 8.21 -18.21 13.49
CA SER A 277 6.87 -17.86 13.97
C SER A 277 6.80 -17.85 15.50
N PRO A 278 6.73 -16.66 16.13
CA PRO A 278 6.41 -16.53 17.54
C PRO A 278 5.10 -17.23 17.95
N LEU A 279 4.06 -17.20 17.10
CA LEU A 279 2.80 -17.90 17.37
C LEU A 279 2.91 -19.42 17.39
N ALA A 280 3.91 -19.97 16.70
CA ALA A 280 4.28 -21.38 16.74
C ALA A 280 5.30 -21.69 17.84
N ASP A 281 5.51 -20.77 18.79
CA ASP A 281 6.51 -20.85 19.86
C ASP A 281 7.94 -21.06 19.36
N GLN A 282 8.32 -20.46 18.23
CA GLN A 282 9.67 -20.53 17.68
C GLN A 282 10.52 -19.36 18.18
N ALA A 283 11.79 -19.63 18.49
CA ALA A 283 12.78 -18.61 18.83
C ALA A 283 13.54 -18.13 17.58
N PRO A 284 14.20 -16.95 17.63
CA PRO A 284 15.19 -16.56 16.64
C PRO A 284 16.30 -17.61 16.51
N ASP A 285 16.75 -17.86 15.28
CA ASP A 285 17.87 -18.76 15.01
C ASP A 285 19.16 -18.21 15.62
N GLU A 286 19.88 -19.03 16.41
CA GLU A 286 21.11 -18.64 17.10
C GLU A 286 22.23 -18.21 16.14
N SER A 287 22.20 -18.64 14.88
CA SER A 287 23.16 -18.23 13.86
C SER A 287 22.86 -16.86 13.25
N ALA A 288 21.73 -16.23 13.57
CA ALA A 288 21.40 -14.90 13.09
C ALA A 288 22.29 -13.84 13.76
N ASP A 289 22.57 -12.76 13.04
CA ASP A 289 23.31 -11.59 13.53
C ASP A 289 22.38 -10.61 14.24
N CYS A 290 21.11 -10.56 13.83
CA CYS A 290 20.07 -9.74 14.45
C CYS A 290 18.70 -10.42 14.40
N ALA A 291 17.81 -10.03 15.31
CA ALA A 291 16.39 -10.40 15.27
C ALA A 291 15.53 -9.18 14.92
N TRP A 292 14.58 -9.35 14.00
CA TRP A 292 13.68 -8.31 13.53
C TRP A 292 12.23 -8.74 13.77
N LEU A 293 11.53 -7.99 14.61
CA LEU A 293 10.10 -8.16 14.89
C LEU A 293 9.34 -7.04 14.16
N PRO A 294 8.77 -7.30 12.97
CA PRO A 294 8.03 -6.29 12.23
C PRO A 294 6.74 -5.92 12.97
N GLY A 295 6.02 -4.93 12.43
CA GLY A 295 4.68 -4.61 12.91
C GLY A 295 3.67 -5.75 12.69
N GLY A 296 2.49 -5.56 13.23
CA GLY A 296 1.35 -6.44 13.08
C GLY A 296 0.34 -6.19 14.19
N TYR A 297 -0.51 -7.18 14.48
CA TYR A 297 -1.55 -7.08 15.50
C TYR A 297 -1.37 -8.12 16.61
N PRO A 298 -0.26 -8.09 17.37
CA PRO A 298 0.00 -9.05 18.44
C PRO A 298 -1.11 -9.06 19.52
N GLU A 299 -1.86 -7.97 19.68
CA GLU A 299 -3.00 -7.88 20.59
C GLU A 299 -4.16 -8.82 20.25
N LEU A 300 -4.28 -9.23 18.98
CA LEU A 300 -5.26 -10.23 18.56
C LEU A 300 -4.81 -11.66 18.92
N HIS A 301 -3.53 -11.81 19.26
CA HIS A 301 -2.88 -13.08 19.56
C HIS A 301 -2.19 -13.09 20.93
N ALA A 302 -2.61 -12.20 21.84
CA ALA A 302 -1.95 -11.96 23.12
C ALA A 302 -1.83 -13.23 23.99
N GLY A 303 -2.90 -14.04 24.03
CA GLY A 303 -2.91 -15.31 24.76
C GLY A 303 -1.88 -16.32 24.21
N PRO A 304 -1.96 -16.70 22.91
CA PRO A 304 -0.94 -17.54 22.28
C PRO A 304 0.49 -17.03 22.45
N LEU A 305 0.73 -15.72 22.27
CA LEU A 305 2.06 -15.12 22.44
C LEU A 305 2.54 -15.19 23.89
N SER A 306 1.67 -14.96 24.87
CA SER A 306 2.03 -15.09 26.28
C SER A 306 2.33 -16.53 26.67
N ALA A 307 1.71 -17.51 26.00
CA ALA A 307 1.99 -18.93 26.20
C ALA A 307 3.25 -19.42 25.47
N ALA A 308 3.80 -18.62 24.55
CA ALA A 308 4.98 -18.95 23.75
C ALA A 308 6.28 -18.81 24.58
N THR A 309 6.50 -19.78 25.47
CA THR A 309 7.63 -19.76 26.41
C THR A 309 8.99 -19.94 25.76
N HIS A 310 9.09 -20.74 24.68
CA HIS A 310 10.35 -20.93 23.95
C HIS A 310 10.72 -19.69 23.15
N PHE A 311 9.78 -19.08 22.44
CA PHE A 311 9.95 -17.78 21.79
C PHE A 311 10.47 -16.73 22.78
N ARG A 312 9.78 -16.56 23.91
CA ARG A 312 10.14 -15.57 24.93
C ARG A 312 11.53 -15.81 25.52
N ALA A 313 11.83 -17.04 25.93
CA ALA A 313 13.13 -17.37 26.50
C ALA A 313 14.26 -17.21 25.45
N GLY A 314 14.02 -17.63 24.22
CA GLY A 314 14.97 -17.53 23.12
C GLY A 314 15.26 -16.09 22.73
N LEU A 315 14.24 -15.24 22.62
CA LEU A 315 14.44 -13.82 22.29
C LEU A 315 15.17 -13.07 23.41
N LEU A 316 14.86 -13.35 24.68
CA LEU A 316 15.60 -12.81 25.83
C LEU A 316 17.07 -13.25 25.84
N ALA A 317 17.36 -14.51 25.50
CA ALA A 317 18.72 -15.01 25.40
C ALA A 317 19.46 -14.36 24.24
N PHE A 318 18.83 -14.28 23.06
CA PHE A 318 19.38 -13.64 21.86
C PHE A 318 19.74 -12.16 22.13
N GLY A 319 18.84 -11.41 22.77
CA GLY A 319 19.01 -10.00 23.08
C GLY A 319 20.11 -9.66 24.10
N ARG A 320 20.75 -10.66 24.73
CA ARG A 320 21.90 -10.42 25.63
C ARG A 320 23.14 -9.99 24.87
N ASP A 321 23.36 -10.59 23.71
CA ASP A 321 24.61 -10.46 22.95
C ASP A 321 24.38 -9.90 21.54
N LYS A 322 23.12 -9.88 21.06
CA LYS A 322 22.77 -9.52 19.68
C LYS A 322 21.61 -8.52 19.63
N PRO A 323 21.60 -7.61 18.63
CA PRO A 323 20.56 -6.61 18.50
C PRO A 323 19.21 -7.25 18.17
N VAL A 324 18.17 -6.73 18.85
CA VAL A 324 16.76 -7.02 18.55
C VAL A 324 16.07 -5.72 18.19
N HIS A 325 15.46 -5.70 17.01
CA HIS A 325 14.67 -4.56 16.53
C HIS A 325 13.19 -4.93 16.55
N GLY A 326 12.35 -4.03 17.04
CA GLY A 326 10.90 -4.23 17.04
C GLY A 326 10.15 -2.97 16.63
N GLU A 327 9.17 -3.13 15.76
CA GLU A 327 8.40 -2.04 15.15
C GLU A 327 6.92 -2.21 15.48
N CYS A 328 6.23 -1.14 15.92
CA CYS A 328 4.78 -1.18 16.15
C CYS A 328 4.35 -2.42 16.99
N GLY A 329 3.67 -3.40 16.41
CA GLY A 329 3.35 -4.67 17.06
C GLY A 329 4.58 -5.44 17.59
N GLY A 330 5.68 -5.47 16.84
CA GLY A 330 6.97 -5.97 17.32
C GLY A 330 7.45 -5.28 18.59
N TYR A 331 7.38 -3.95 18.62
CA TYR A 331 7.71 -3.16 19.82
C TYR A 331 6.80 -3.51 21.00
N MET A 332 5.49 -3.65 20.76
CA MET A 332 4.52 -4.03 21.78
C MET A 332 4.82 -5.40 22.39
N ALA A 333 5.19 -6.39 21.56
CA ALA A 333 5.53 -7.74 22.01
C ALA A 333 6.85 -7.81 22.80
N MET A 334 7.77 -6.85 22.62
CA MET A 334 9.00 -6.77 23.40
C MET A 334 8.81 -6.16 24.80
N GLY A 335 7.69 -5.47 25.05
CA GLY A 335 7.36 -4.88 26.35
C GLY A 335 7.10 -5.93 27.45
N THR A 336 6.74 -5.47 28.64
CA THR A 336 6.46 -6.33 29.80
C THR A 336 5.10 -7.03 29.72
N SER A 337 4.08 -6.35 29.21
CA SER A 337 2.73 -6.89 29.06
C SER A 337 1.95 -6.18 27.97
N LEU A 338 0.96 -6.87 27.41
CA LEU A 338 0.02 -6.33 26.44
C LEU A 338 -1.41 -6.53 26.94
N ILE A 339 -2.27 -5.53 26.76
CA ILE A 339 -3.69 -5.61 27.12
C ILE A 339 -4.50 -5.94 25.87
N ASP A 340 -5.26 -7.02 25.92
CA ASP A 340 -6.13 -7.42 24.81
C ASP A 340 -7.45 -6.63 24.77
N LYS A 341 -8.27 -6.90 23.74
CA LYS A 341 -9.57 -6.24 23.56
C LYS A 341 -10.56 -6.47 24.71
N SER A 342 -10.38 -7.51 25.52
CA SER A 342 -11.21 -7.79 26.69
C SER A 342 -10.73 -7.06 27.96
N GLY A 343 -9.61 -6.35 27.89
CA GLY A 343 -8.98 -5.72 29.04
C GLY A 343 -8.08 -6.66 29.83
N THR A 344 -7.82 -7.87 29.33
CA THR A 344 -6.95 -8.85 30.00
C THR A 344 -5.49 -8.52 29.70
N ALA A 345 -4.66 -8.46 30.74
CA ALA A 345 -3.22 -8.27 30.62
C ALA A 345 -2.51 -9.61 30.40
N HIS A 346 -1.64 -9.65 29.39
CA HIS A 346 -0.87 -10.82 28.99
C HIS A 346 0.63 -10.52 29.12
N PRO A 347 1.40 -11.32 29.88
CA PRO A 347 2.86 -11.20 29.92
C PRO A 347 3.49 -11.32 28.54
N MET A 348 4.34 -10.35 28.20
CA MET A 348 5.09 -10.31 26.95
C MET A 348 6.58 -10.63 27.21
N VAL A 349 7.46 -10.38 26.24
CA VAL A 349 8.87 -10.82 26.32
C VAL A 349 9.59 -10.20 27.52
N GLY A 350 9.37 -8.91 27.78
CA GLY A 350 10.01 -8.16 28.86
C GLY A 350 11.46 -7.79 28.55
N LEU A 351 11.74 -7.42 27.29
CA LEU A 351 13.06 -7.01 26.81
C LEU A 351 13.33 -5.51 27.00
N LEU A 352 12.27 -4.69 27.10
CA LEU A 352 12.31 -3.22 27.21
C LEU A 352 12.24 -2.70 28.64
#